data_AF-A0A7W8HDH4-F1
#
_entry.id   AF-A0A7W8HDH4-F1
#
_cell.length_a   1.000
_cell.length_b   1.000
_cell.length_c   1.000
_cell.angle_alpha   90.00
_cell.angle_beta   90.00
_cell.angle_gamma   90.00
#
_symmetry.space_group_name_H-M   'P 1'
#
loop_
_entity.id
_entity.type
_entity.pdbx_description
1 polymer ?
#
loop_
_entity_poly.entity_id
_entity_poly.type
_entity_poly.pdbx_seq_one_letter_code
_entity_poly.pdbx_strand_id
1 'polypeptide(L)'
;MQEILQLLRTILRGVWTYRWWGLLTSAFIGLAGALYVMTLKDQYQATARVYVDTQTILAPLMKGLAVQPNMQEQIGMVGRTLVSRPNVERVMRTSDLDLTTKTPQERDAMIDGLMKSIQFAPVRGAANLYTISYNHEQPRSAQAVVQSLLSIFVESNLGNKRRDTEQARRFIDEQIRQYEQRLLGAESALKDFKIRNIQMMPSLARDYVTRAGELESQLEAARLELNQAETVRDELRRQLALEPPTLPATGMMFGSAGGSAFRSQYDDRINTQRQRLDELMLRYTEQHPDVQGVKRVMQQLEQLRAEEIKAETERAASAGTQGPGTVSNPVHQQLRASVTEAEVTVASLARKVRDYQARLAEAQRGANAVPEVEAEYQQLNRDYDVNKRNYELLLARRESAQMSTDIEASGGGAEFRVVDPPRVAPKPVWPNRPLLLAAVLVLSLGAGAGVAFLRDQLRPTFFDLRTLRQVSGMPILGAVTLVTDAKTNAAARRGLIAFSASALSYIGLFLAVMTWLSLRSLTT
;
A
#
# COMPACT_ATOMS: atom_id res chain seq x y z
N MET A 1 38.61 43.64 47.87
CA MET A 1 37.34 43.33 48.60
C MET A 1 37.04 44.32 49.73
N GLN A 2 38.04 44.73 50.53
CA GLN A 2 37.85 45.70 51.62
C GLN A 2 37.43 47.11 51.14
N GLU A 3 37.96 47.57 50.00
CA GLU A 3 37.60 48.87 49.42
C GLU A 3 36.13 48.94 48.98
N ILE A 4 35.60 47.83 48.42
CA ILE A 4 34.19 47.73 48.01
C ILE A 4 33.27 47.80 49.24
N LEU A 5 33.63 47.12 50.32
CA LEU A 5 32.86 47.16 51.58
C LEU A 5 32.89 48.56 52.23
N GLN A 6 34.02 49.27 52.13
CA GLN A 6 34.12 50.64 52.62
C GLN A 6 33.27 51.61 51.80
N LEU A 7 33.32 51.51 50.47
CA LEU A 7 32.50 52.32 49.56
C LEU A 7 31.01 52.08 49.80
N LEU A 8 30.60 50.82 49.95
CA LEU A 8 29.22 50.44 50.24
C LEU A 8 28.75 50.95 51.61
N ARG A 9 29.62 50.93 52.63
CA ARG A 9 29.33 51.49 53.96
C ARG A 9 29.18 53.01 53.92
N THR A 10 29.98 53.71 53.12
CA THR A 10 29.87 55.16 52.94
C THR A 10 28.57 55.53 52.24
N ILE A 11 28.23 54.83 51.16
CA ILE A 11 26.97 55.02 50.42
C ILE A 11 25.76 54.77 51.33
N LEU A 12 25.76 53.66 52.09
CA LEU A 12 24.66 53.35 53.02
C LEU A 12 24.46 54.44 54.09
N ARG A 13 25.55 55.02 54.60
CA ARG A 13 25.48 56.14 55.57
C ARG A 13 24.99 57.44 54.94
N GLY A 14 25.41 57.72 53.70
CA GLY A 14 24.91 58.84 52.93
C GLY A 14 23.40 58.75 52.67
N VAL A 15 22.95 57.61 52.16
CA VAL A 15 21.52 57.29 51.97
C VAL A 15 20.75 57.39 53.30
N TRP A 16 21.33 56.94 54.40
CA TRP A 16 20.71 57.03 55.73
C TRP A 16 20.50 58.46 56.21
N THR A 17 21.36 59.40 55.80
CA THR A 17 21.27 60.81 56.15
C THR A 17 20.05 61.46 55.47
N TYR A 18 19.75 61.05 54.23
CA TYR A 18 18.59 61.52 53.46
C TYR A 18 17.37 60.59 53.52
N ARG A 19 17.30 59.69 54.51
CA ARG A 19 16.25 58.68 54.66
C ARG A 19 14.80 59.21 54.61
N TRP A 20 14.56 60.44 55.10
CA TRP A 20 13.24 61.07 55.04
C TRP A 20 12.82 61.45 53.61
N TRP A 21 13.78 61.91 52.79
CA TRP A 21 13.52 62.18 51.37
C TRP A 21 13.21 60.89 50.62
N GLY A 22 13.98 59.82 50.88
CA GLY A 22 13.70 58.50 50.33
C GLY A 22 12.31 57.99 50.70
N LEU A 23 11.95 58.04 51.99
CA LEU A 23 10.63 57.62 52.49
C LEU A 23 9.48 58.44 51.87
N LEU A 24 9.62 59.76 51.76
CA LEU A 24 8.61 60.62 51.12
C LEU A 24 8.40 60.24 49.65
N THR A 25 9.48 59.99 48.91
CA THR A 25 9.37 59.56 47.51
C THR A 25 8.81 58.16 47.35
N SER A 26 9.17 57.20 48.22
CA SER A 26 8.52 55.89 48.25
C SER A 26 7.04 56.01 48.56
N ALA A 27 6.67 56.84 49.53
CA ALA A 27 5.27 57.05 49.88
C ALA A 27 4.48 57.65 48.71
N PHE A 28 5.03 58.65 48.02
CA PHE A 28 4.39 59.29 46.87
C PHE A 28 4.22 58.33 45.69
N ILE A 29 5.30 57.65 45.27
CA ILE A 29 5.27 56.70 44.14
C ILE A 29 4.37 55.50 44.48
N GLY A 30 4.45 55.01 45.72
CA GLY A 30 3.59 53.92 46.18
C GLY A 30 2.12 54.31 46.16
N LEU A 31 1.77 55.49 46.66
CA LEU A 31 0.38 55.97 46.66
C LEU A 31 -0.14 56.16 45.22
N ALA A 32 0.65 56.79 44.34
CA ALA A 32 0.29 56.96 42.94
C ALA A 32 0.13 55.61 42.22
N GLY A 33 1.06 54.68 42.41
CA GLY A 33 1.00 53.34 41.84
C GLY A 33 -0.17 52.50 42.37
N ALA A 34 -0.47 52.58 43.66
CA ALA A 34 -1.62 51.91 44.26
C ALA A 34 -2.94 52.44 43.71
N LEU A 35 -3.05 53.77 43.56
CA LEU A 35 -4.23 54.42 43.00
C LEU A 35 -4.42 54.03 41.53
N TYR A 36 -3.33 53.95 40.76
CA TYR A 36 -3.37 53.44 39.38
C TYR A 36 -3.84 51.99 39.29
N VAL A 37 -3.32 51.10 40.14
CA VAL A 37 -3.76 49.68 40.19
C VAL A 37 -5.25 49.57 40.53
N MET A 38 -5.80 50.49 41.32
CA MET A 38 -7.23 50.53 41.62
C MET A 38 -8.11 51.01 40.46
N THR A 39 -7.55 51.76 39.49
CA THR A 39 -8.28 52.19 38.28
C THR A 39 -8.33 51.14 37.18
N LEU A 40 -7.52 50.09 37.27
CA LEU A 40 -7.53 48.99 36.30
C LEU A 40 -8.84 48.21 36.42
N LYS A 41 -9.52 48.07 35.29
CA LYS A 41 -10.79 47.33 35.20
C LYS A 41 -10.57 45.84 35.30
N ASP A 42 -11.52 45.17 35.95
CA ASP A 42 -11.52 43.72 36.12
C ASP A 42 -11.89 43.01 34.80
N GLN A 43 -11.15 41.97 34.46
CA GLN A 43 -11.34 41.13 33.27
C GLN A 43 -11.68 39.70 33.71
N TYR A 44 -12.81 39.21 33.24
CA TYR A 44 -13.30 37.87 33.51
C TYR A 44 -13.03 36.96 32.32
N GLN A 45 -12.52 35.76 32.60
CA GLN A 45 -12.29 34.75 31.57
C GLN A 45 -13.47 33.79 31.53
N ALA A 46 -14.05 33.63 30.35
CA ALA A 46 -14.93 32.51 30.05
C ALA A 46 -14.14 31.40 29.38
N THR A 47 -14.37 30.15 29.80
CA THR A 47 -13.73 28.96 29.24
C THR A 47 -14.77 27.89 28.93
N ALA A 48 -14.66 27.28 27.75
CA ALA A 48 -15.38 26.06 27.39
C ALA A 48 -14.38 24.97 26.99
N ARG A 49 -14.66 23.72 27.37
CA ARG A 49 -13.82 22.57 27.03
C ARG A 49 -14.58 21.64 26.09
N VAL A 50 -13.95 21.37 24.96
CA VAL A 50 -14.54 20.59 23.88
C VAL A 50 -13.68 19.35 23.65
N TYR A 51 -14.32 18.19 23.69
CA TYR A 51 -13.73 16.95 23.20
C TYR A 51 -13.98 16.84 21.70
N VAL A 52 -12.90 16.68 20.94
CA VAL A 52 -12.94 16.53 19.50
C VAL A 52 -12.60 15.08 19.20
N ASP A 53 -13.61 14.29 18.82
CA ASP A 53 -13.35 12.91 18.43
C ASP A 53 -12.56 12.88 17.13
N THR A 54 -11.30 12.47 17.21
CA THR A 54 -10.40 12.31 16.06
C THR A 54 -10.57 10.95 15.39
N GLN A 55 -11.37 10.05 15.94
CA GLN A 55 -11.67 8.76 15.32
C GLN A 55 -12.75 8.94 14.26
N THR A 56 -12.33 9.41 13.09
CA THR A 56 -13.22 9.41 11.93
C THR A 56 -13.46 7.96 11.47
N ILE A 57 -14.73 7.62 11.22
CA ILE A 57 -15.12 6.31 10.68
C ILE A 57 -14.51 6.09 9.28
N LEU A 58 -14.10 7.17 8.60
CA LEU A 58 -13.41 7.12 7.32
C LEU A 58 -11.95 6.65 7.41
N ALA A 59 -11.27 6.80 8.55
CA ALA A 59 -9.83 6.52 8.64
C ALA A 59 -9.48 5.05 8.37
N PRO A 60 -10.22 4.06 8.92
CA PRO A 60 -10.06 2.65 8.54
C PRO A 60 -10.38 2.40 7.05
N LEU A 61 -11.40 3.08 6.51
CA LEU A 61 -11.90 2.88 5.15
C LEU A 61 -10.96 3.43 4.08
N MET A 62 -10.25 4.52 4.40
CA MET A 62 -9.29 5.20 3.51
C MET A 62 -7.83 4.73 3.71
N LYS A 63 -7.58 3.86 4.69
CA LYS A 63 -6.24 3.31 4.94
C LYS A 63 -5.75 2.54 3.71
N GLY A 64 -4.60 2.99 3.19
CA GLY A 64 -3.96 2.42 2.00
C GLY A 64 -4.51 2.91 0.65
N LEU A 65 -5.53 3.78 0.62
CA LEU A 65 -6.08 4.35 -0.62
C LEU A 65 -5.68 5.82 -0.83
N ALA A 66 -5.40 6.55 0.24
CA ALA A 66 -4.99 7.95 0.20
C ALA A 66 -4.01 8.28 1.34
N VAL A 67 -3.21 9.33 1.12
CA VAL A 67 -2.37 9.92 2.17
C VAL A 67 -3.29 10.57 3.21
N GLN A 68 -3.30 10.05 4.43
CA GLN A 68 -4.10 10.62 5.51
C GLN A 68 -3.46 11.92 6.01
N PRO A 69 -4.19 13.05 6.00
CA PRO A 69 -3.68 14.27 6.61
C PRO A 69 -3.54 14.10 8.13
N ASN A 70 -2.58 14.81 8.71
CA ASN A 70 -2.31 14.80 10.13
C ASN A 70 -3.48 15.45 10.91
N MET A 71 -4.17 14.68 11.76
CA MET A 71 -5.36 15.15 12.49
C MET A 71 -5.05 16.34 13.41
N GLN A 72 -3.85 16.41 13.99
CA GLN A 72 -3.42 17.55 14.80
C GLN A 72 -3.31 18.84 13.96
N GLU A 73 -2.83 18.75 12.72
CA GLU A 73 -2.76 19.90 11.82
C GLU A 73 -4.16 20.35 11.39
N GLN A 74 -5.06 19.39 11.12
CA GLN A 74 -6.44 19.68 10.76
C GLN A 74 -7.18 20.42 11.88
N ILE A 75 -7.04 20.00 13.13
CA ILE A 75 -7.69 20.70 14.25
C ILE A 75 -7.05 22.08 14.49
N GLY A 76 -5.73 22.21 14.30
CA GLY A 76 -5.07 23.52 14.29
C GLY A 76 -5.64 24.46 13.22
N MET A 77 -5.94 23.95 12.03
CA MET A 77 -6.60 24.70 10.97
C MET A 77 -8.05 25.05 11.33
N VAL A 78 -8.82 24.12 11.90
CA VAL A 78 -10.19 24.41 12.38
C VAL A 78 -10.16 25.53 13.42
N GLY A 79 -9.23 25.49 14.38
CA GLY A 79 -9.03 26.55 15.35
C GLY A 79 -8.79 27.93 14.72
N ARG A 80 -7.97 28.00 13.66
CA ARG A 80 -7.74 29.24 12.90
C ARG A 80 -8.98 29.69 12.14
N THR A 81 -9.73 28.75 11.56
CA THR A 81 -10.98 29.04 10.85
C THR A 81 -12.07 29.53 11.80
N LEU A 82 -12.15 29.04 13.03
CA LEU A 82 -13.09 29.52 14.04
C LEU A 82 -12.89 31.00 14.37
N VAL A 83 -11.63 31.44 14.45
CA VAL A 83 -11.26 32.83 14.75
C VAL A 83 -11.18 33.69 13.47
N SER A 84 -11.74 33.21 12.36
CA SER A 84 -11.80 33.99 11.12
C SER A 84 -12.81 35.14 11.22
N ARG A 85 -12.55 36.22 10.47
CA ARG A 85 -13.42 37.41 10.38
C ARG A 85 -14.92 37.10 10.21
N PRO A 86 -15.37 36.26 9.27
CA PRO A 86 -16.81 35.97 9.11
C PRO A 86 -17.43 35.26 10.32
N ASN A 87 -16.67 34.38 10.99
CA ASN A 87 -17.14 33.69 12.18
C ASN A 87 -17.20 34.63 13.39
N VAL A 88 -16.17 35.46 13.57
CA VAL A 88 -16.11 36.46 14.65
C VAL A 88 -17.19 37.52 14.49
N GLU A 89 -17.51 37.94 13.26
CA GLU A 89 -18.63 38.84 12.99
C GLU A 89 -19.98 38.21 13.40
N ARG A 90 -20.19 36.93 13.06
CA ARG A 90 -21.39 36.18 13.48
C ARG A 90 -21.48 36.06 15.00
N VAL A 91 -20.35 35.83 15.68
CA VAL A 91 -20.27 35.78 17.15
C VAL A 91 -20.62 37.13 17.75
N MET A 92 -20.03 38.22 17.24
CA MET A 92 -20.26 39.58 17.72
C MET A 92 -21.75 39.96 17.66
N ARG A 93 -22.45 39.60 16.58
CA ARG A 93 -23.90 39.82 16.41
C ARG A 93 -24.75 38.94 17.35
N THR A 94 -24.32 37.71 17.61
CA THR A 94 -25.09 36.75 18.43
C THR A 94 -24.90 36.99 19.94
N SER A 95 -23.81 37.66 20.31
CA SER A 95 -23.46 37.95 21.71
C SER A 95 -23.80 39.39 22.12
N ASP A 96 -24.49 40.14 21.25
CA ASP A 96 -24.91 41.53 21.47
C ASP A 96 -23.76 42.52 21.74
N LEU A 97 -22.51 42.18 21.36
CA LEU A 97 -21.37 43.08 21.51
C LEU A 97 -21.39 44.23 20.48
N ASP A 98 -22.09 44.03 19.35
CA ASP A 98 -22.28 45.04 18.32
C ASP A 98 -23.11 46.25 18.78
N LEU A 99 -23.95 46.09 19.82
CA LEU A 99 -24.72 47.16 20.45
C LEU A 99 -23.84 48.29 21.00
N THR A 100 -22.56 48.02 21.26
CA THR A 100 -21.60 49.00 21.75
C THR A 100 -20.90 49.79 20.63
N THR A 101 -21.02 49.34 19.37
CA THR A 101 -20.34 49.92 18.20
C THR A 101 -21.34 50.71 17.34
N LYS A 102 -21.04 51.99 17.08
CA LYS A 102 -21.94 52.89 16.32
C LYS A 102 -21.46 53.11 14.90
N THR A 103 -20.15 53.01 14.65
CA THR A 103 -19.55 53.24 13.34
C THR A 103 -18.99 51.95 12.70
N PRO A 104 -18.91 51.87 11.36
CA PRO A 104 -18.28 50.73 10.68
C PRO A 104 -16.81 50.52 11.09
N GLN A 105 -16.08 51.60 11.35
CA GLN A 105 -14.68 51.54 11.78
C GLN A 105 -14.54 50.96 13.20
N GLU A 106 -15.42 51.35 14.13
CA GLU A 106 -15.48 50.75 15.47
C GLU A 106 -15.79 49.26 15.41
N ARG A 107 -16.69 48.86 14.49
CA ARG A 107 -17.03 47.45 14.29
C ARG A 107 -15.84 46.64 13.79
N ASP A 108 -15.11 47.14 12.79
CA ASP A 108 -13.92 46.48 12.28
C ASP A 108 -12.82 46.36 13.35
N ALA A 109 -12.59 47.42 14.11
CA ALA A 109 -11.64 47.41 15.21
C ALA A 109 -12.04 46.39 16.31
N MET A 110 -13.35 46.26 16.57
CA MET A 110 -13.87 45.29 17.53
C MET A 110 -13.67 43.85 17.04
N ILE A 111 -13.94 43.58 15.76
CA ILE A 111 -13.69 42.27 15.13
C ILE A 111 -12.21 41.91 15.24
N ASP A 112 -11.30 42.83 14.90
CA ASP A 112 -9.86 42.59 15.01
C ASP A 112 -9.41 42.39 16.47
N GLY A 113 -10.05 43.09 17.41
CA GLY A 113 -9.85 42.91 18.85
C GLY A 113 -10.29 41.52 19.33
N LEU A 114 -11.48 41.07 18.92
CA LEU A 114 -12.01 39.74 19.20
C LEU A 114 -11.08 38.65 18.61
N MET A 115 -10.65 38.80 17.36
CA MET A 115 -9.73 37.85 16.72
C MET A 115 -8.40 37.69 17.47
N LYS A 116 -7.89 38.77 18.09
CA LYS A 116 -6.64 38.73 18.88
C LYS A 116 -6.82 38.16 20.29
N SER A 117 -8.02 38.28 20.85
CA SER A 117 -8.29 37.95 22.26
C SER A 117 -8.92 36.58 22.47
N ILE A 118 -9.59 36.04 21.45
CA ILE A 118 -10.06 34.66 21.45
C ILE A 118 -8.86 33.72 21.34
N GLN A 119 -8.77 32.78 22.29
CA GLN A 119 -7.71 31.78 22.32
C GLN A 119 -8.33 30.39 22.14
N PHE A 120 -7.76 29.63 21.21
CA PHE A 120 -8.07 28.22 20.99
C PHE A 120 -6.78 27.42 21.17
N ALA A 121 -6.73 26.58 22.22
CA ALA A 121 -5.52 25.85 22.56
C ALA A 121 -5.83 24.41 23.01
N PRO A 122 -4.94 23.44 22.71
CA PRO A 122 -5.04 22.09 23.25
C PRO A 122 -4.77 22.09 24.77
N VAL A 123 -5.48 21.22 25.49
CA VAL A 123 -5.27 21.01 26.93
C VAL A 123 -4.00 20.18 27.13
N ARG A 124 -3.05 20.71 27.90
CA ARG A 124 -1.80 19.99 28.21
C ARG A 124 -2.10 18.70 28.96
N GLY A 125 -1.53 17.58 28.48
CA GLY A 125 -1.67 16.27 29.12
C GLY A 125 -2.98 15.53 28.82
N ALA A 126 -3.87 16.09 28.00
CA ALA A 126 -5.11 15.44 27.58
C ALA A 126 -5.22 15.42 26.05
N ALA A 127 -5.25 14.22 25.47
CA ALA A 127 -5.47 14.06 24.03
C ALA A 127 -6.90 14.49 23.66
N ASN A 128 -7.07 15.05 22.46
CA ASN A 128 -8.37 15.39 21.88
C ASN A 128 -9.23 16.41 22.67
N LEU A 129 -8.64 17.10 23.65
CA LEU A 129 -9.32 18.12 24.45
C LEU A 129 -8.80 19.51 24.11
N TYR A 130 -9.71 20.39 23.74
CA TYR A 130 -9.42 21.78 23.37
C TYR A 130 -10.18 22.73 24.26
N THR A 131 -9.55 23.86 24.58
CA THR A 131 -10.16 24.93 25.35
C THR A 131 -10.34 26.16 24.47
N ILE A 132 -11.56 26.68 24.46
CA ILE A 132 -11.88 28.00 23.92
C ILE A 132 -11.95 28.96 25.11
N SER A 133 -11.16 30.03 25.08
CA SER A 133 -11.21 31.04 26.12
C SER A 133 -11.24 32.47 25.58
N TYR A 134 -11.99 33.32 26.27
CA TYR A 134 -12.13 34.74 25.95
C TYR A 134 -12.24 35.56 27.23
N ASN A 135 -11.58 36.73 27.23
CA ASN A 135 -11.52 37.63 28.38
C ASN A 135 -12.33 38.89 28.09
N HIS A 136 -13.19 39.29 29.02
CA HIS A 136 -13.95 40.53 28.89
C HIS A 136 -14.32 41.16 30.24
N GLU A 137 -14.64 42.45 30.24
CA GLU A 137 -15.03 43.22 31.44
C GLU A 137 -16.34 42.69 32.02
N GLN A 138 -17.25 42.21 31.17
CA GLN A 138 -18.57 41.72 31.57
C GLN A 138 -18.60 40.17 31.54
N PRO A 139 -18.87 39.50 32.69
CA PRO A 139 -18.97 38.04 32.76
C PRO A 139 -19.94 37.43 31.74
N ARG A 140 -21.13 38.05 31.60
CA ARG A 140 -22.18 37.55 30.69
C ARG A 140 -21.75 37.61 29.23
N SER A 141 -21.15 38.72 28.81
CA SER A 141 -20.67 38.90 27.44
C SER A 141 -19.50 37.96 27.14
N ALA A 142 -18.59 37.73 28.10
CA ALA A 142 -17.54 36.73 27.96
C ALA A 142 -18.12 35.33 27.72
N GLN A 143 -19.13 34.94 28.51
CA GLN A 143 -19.82 33.67 28.37
C GLN A 143 -20.54 33.54 27.02
N ALA A 144 -21.26 34.59 26.59
CA ALA A 144 -22.01 34.60 25.34
C ALA A 144 -21.10 34.43 24.11
N VAL A 145 -19.93 35.08 24.09
CA VAL A 145 -18.93 34.93 23.03
C VAL A 145 -18.44 33.48 22.94
N VAL A 146 -18.05 32.88 24.07
CA VAL A 146 -17.56 31.49 24.09
C VAL A 146 -18.68 30.50 23.74
N GLN A 147 -19.91 30.74 24.19
CA GLN A 147 -21.08 29.94 23.82
C GLN A 147 -21.34 29.98 22.31
N SER A 148 -21.31 31.17 21.70
CA SER A 148 -21.54 31.33 20.27
C SER A 148 -20.42 30.66 19.45
N LEU A 149 -19.16 30.83 19.85
CA LEU A 149 -18.02 30.14 19.23
C LEU A 149 -18.14 28.62 19.34
N LEU A 150 -18.57 28.11 20.49
CA LEU A 150 -18.82 26.68 20.71
C LEU A 150 -19.92 26.17 19.77
N SER A 151 -21.04 26.91 19.66
CA SER A 151 -22.12 26.56 18.73
C SER A 151 -21.66 26.53 17.28
N ILE A 152 -20.89 27.54 16.84
CA ILE A 152 -20.31 27.58 15.47
C ILE A 152 -19.35 26.42 15.25
N PHE A 153 -18.53 26.07 16.24
CA PHE A 153 -17.62 24.92 16.15
C PHE A 153 -18.37 23.61 15.96
N VAL A 154 -19.40 23.36 16.76
CA VAL A 154 -20.22 22.15 16.66
C VAL A 154 -20.97 22.10 15.32
N GLU A 155 -21.58 23.21 14.89
CA GLU A 155 -22.29 23.32 13.61
C GLU A 155 -21.35 23.08 12.41
N SER A 156 -20.17 23.71 12.42
CA SER A 156 -19.18 23.58 11.34
C SER A 156 -18.58 22.17 11.26
N ASN A 157 -18.25 21.55 12.40
CA ASN A 157 -17.69 20.18 12.38
C ASN A 157 -18.71 19.13 11.96
N LEU A 158 -19.99 19.26 12.37
CA LEU A 158 -21.06 18.37 11.91
C LEU A 158 -21.25 18.48 10.38
N GLY A 159 -21.19 19.69 9.83
CA GLY A 159 -21.27 19.92 8.39
C GLY A 159 -20.07 19.34 7.63
N ASN A 160 -18.86 19.56 8.13
CA ASN A 160 -17.63 19.06 7.51
C ASN A 160 -17.58 17.52 7.50
N LYS A 161 -17.93 16.87 8.62
CA LYS A 161 -17.93 15.40 8.71
C LYS A 161 -18.88 14.76 7.68
N ARG A 162 -20.10 15.30 7.54
CA ARG A 162 -21.05 14.82 6.51
C ARG A 162 -20.52 14.99 5.09
N ARG A 163 -19.89 16.13 4.79
CA ARG A 163 -19.29 16.40 3.48
C ARG A 163 -18.12 15.46 3.19
N ASP A 164 -17.26 15.22 4.17
CA ASP A 164 -16.10 14.33 4.05
C ASP A 164 -16.55 12.88 3.80
N THR A 165 -17.57 12.40 4.53
CA THR A 165 -18.18 11.08 4.31
C THR A 165 -18.75 10.95 2.90
N GLU A 166 -19.47 11.96 2.41
CA GLU A 166 -19.99 11.97 1.05
C GLU A 166 -18.88 11.97 -0.01
N GLN A 167 -17.80 12.73 0.21
CA GLN A 167 -16.64 12.75 -0.70
C GLN A 167 -15.93 11.40 -0.73
N ALA A 168 -15.72 10.77 0.43
CA ALA A 168 -15.13 9.43 0.51
C ALA A 168 -16.00 8.38 -0.16
N ARG A 169 -17.33 8.44 0.01
CA ARG A 169 -18.28 7.55 -0.67
C ARG A 169 -18.16 7.68 -2.20
N ARG A 170 -18.20 8.91 -2.71
CA ARG A 170 -18.03 9.17 -4.15
C ARG A 170 -16.68 8.67 -4.68
N PHE A 171 -15.62 8.85 -3.91
CA PHE A 171 -14.30 8.34 -4.25
C PHE A 171 -14.29 6.81 -4.33
N ILE A 172 -14.85 6.11 -3.34
CA ILE A 172 -14.97 4.65 -3.33
C ILE A 172 -15.81 4.17 -4.51
N ASP A 173 -16.96 4.79 -4.78
CA ASP A 173 -17.83 4.43 -5.91
C ASP A 173 -17.12 4.58 -7.27
N GLU A 174 -16.36 5.66 -7.44
CA GLU A 174 -15.55 5.88 -8.64
C GLU A 174 -14.45 4.81 -8.78
N GLN A 175 -13.77 4.47 -7.68
CA GLN A 175 -12.77 3.39 -7.68
C GLN A 175 -13.40 2.02 -8.00
N ILE A 176 -14.59 1.74 -7.46
CA ILE A 176 -15.33 0.49 -7.77
C ILE A 176 -15.59 0.40 -9.27
N ARG A 177 -16.11 1.46 -9.90
CA ARG A 177 -16.36 1.48 -11.35
C ARG A 177 -15.08 1.26 -12.17
N GLN A 178 -13.98 1.86 -11.76
CA GLN A 178 -12.68 1.69 -12.44
C GLN A 178 -12.18 0.24 -12.32
N TYR A 179 -12.27 -0.36 -11.13
CA TYR A 179 -11.88 -1.77 -10.93
C TYR A 179 -12.83 -2.77 -11.58
N GLU A 180 -14.13 -2.45 -11.64
CA GLU A 180 -15.13 -3.23 -12.39
C GLU A 180 -14.76 -3.31 -13.87
N GLN A 181 -14.45 -2.16 -14.50
CA GLN A 181 -14.02 -2.14 -15.91
C GLN A 181 -12.72 -2.92 -16.13
N ARG A 182 -11.75 -2.81 -15.22
CA ARG A 182 -10.50 -3.60 -15.28
C ARG A 182 -10.74 -5.09 -15.10
N LEU A 183 -11.64 -5.47 -14.20
CA LEU A 183 -12.02 -6.85 -13.96
C LEU A 183 -12.68 -7.44 -15.20
N LEU A 184 -13.66 -6.74 -15.79
CA LEU A 184 -14.32 -7.16 -17.03
C LEU A 184 -13.31 -7.29 -18.18
N GLY A 185 -12.37 -6.35 -18.30
CA GLY A 185 -11.28 -6.43 -19.28
C GLY A 185 -10.39 -7.66 -19.07
N ALA A 186 -9.98 -7.93 -17.83
CA ALA A 186 -9.18 -9.10 -17.48
C ALA A 186 -9.95 -10.41 -17.71
N GLU A 187 -11.25 -10.46 -17.39
CA GLU A 187 -12.13 -11.59 -17.68
C GLU A 187 -12.24 -11.85 -19.18
N SER A 188 -12.46 -10.81 -19.99
CA SER A 188 -12.49 -10.96 -21.45
C SER A 188 -11.15 -11.44 -22.00
N ALA A 189 -10.03 -10.89 -21.52
CA ALA A 189 -8.70 -11.28 -21.97
C ALA A 189 -8.41 -12.74 -21.62
N LEU A 190 -8.72 -13.17 -20.40
CA LEU A 190 -8.57 -14.55 -19.95
C LEU A 190 -9.49 -15.50 -20.75
N LYS A 191 -10.73 -15.10 -21.01
CA LYS A 191 -11.67 -15.86 -21.84
C LYS A 191 -11.14 -16.02 -23.28
N ASP A 192 -10.72 -14.94 -23.91
CA ASP A 192 -10.24 -14.93 -25.29
C ASP A 192 -8.91 -15.70 -25.41
N PHE A 193 -8.07 -15.65 -24.38
CA PHE A 193 -6.87 -16.48 -24.30
C PHE A 193 -7.22 -17.96 -24.20
N LYS A 194 -8.16 -18.33 -23.31
CA LYS A 194 -8.64 -19.72 -23.19
C LYS A 194 -9.23 -20.25 -24.49
N ILE A 195 -10.01 -19.43 -25.21
CA ILE A 195 -10.61 -19.82 -26.50
C ILE A 195 -9.56 -20.02 -27.60
N ARG A 196 -8.54 -19.15 -27.66
CA ARG A 196 -7.47 -19.26 -28.67
C ARG A 196 -6.51 -20.42 -28.41
N ASN A 197 -6.27 -20.75 -27.14
CA ASN A 197 -5.27 -21.73 -26.73
C ASN A 197 -5.86 -23.02 -26.15
N ILE A 198 -7.12 -23.37 -26.47
CA ILE A 198 -7.84 -24.55 -25.92
C ILE A 198 -6.98 -25.82 -25.95
N GLN A 199 -6.27 -26.06 -27.06
CA GLN A 199 -5.47 -27.26 -27.26
C GLN A 199 -4.16 -27.25 -26.48
N MET A 200 -3.63 -26.07 -26.14
CA MET A 200 -2.32 -25.89 -25.48
C MET A 200 -2.45 -25.53 -23.99
N MET A 201 -3.63 -25.72 -23.41
CA MET A 201 -3.86 -25.44 -21.98
C MET A 201 -2.94 -26.32 -21.09
N PRO A 202 -2.49 -25.82 -19.95
CA PRO A 202 -1.59 -26.53 -19.04
C PRO A 202 -2.07 -27.92 -18.60
N SER A 203 -3.39 -28.16 -18.50
CA SER A 203 -3.92 -29.48 -18.18
C SER A 203 -3.61 -30.52 -19.26
N LEU A 204 -3.47 -30.08 -20.51
CA LEU A 204 -3.14 -30.89 -21.68
C LEU A 204 -1.62 -30.94 -21.95
N ALA A 205 -0.82 -30.11 -21.25
CA ALA A 205 0.64 -30.05 -21.36
C ALA A 205 1.30 -31.42 -21.14
N ARG A 206 0.86 -32.12 -20.08
CA ARG A 206 1.36 -33.45 -19.75
C ARG A 206 1.11 -34.43 -20.88
N ASP A 207 -0.01 -34.30 -21.59
CA ASP A 207 -0.37 -35.19 -22.69
C ASP A 207 0.57 -35.03 -23.89
N TYR A 208 1.07 -33.81 -24.17
CA TYR A 208 2.05 -33.62 -25.25
C TYR A 208 3.40 -34.25 -24.94
N VAL A 209 3.90 -34.09 -23.71
CA VAL A 209 5.20 -34.64 -23.30
C VAL A 209 5.15 -36.17 -23.25
N THR A 210 4.09 -36.75 -22.68
CA THR A 210 3.92 -38.21 -22.64
C THR A 210 3.76 -38.79 -24.05
N ARG A 211 2.96 -38.14 -24.90
CA ARG A 211 2.77 -38.57 -26.29
C ARG A 211 4.03 -38.41 -27.14
N ALA A 212 4.84 -37.38 -26.90
CA ALA A 212 6.14 -37.24 -27.54
C ALA A 212 7.08 -38.40 -27.17
N GLY A 213 7.16 -38.77 -25.88
CA GLY A 213 7.96 -39.92 -25.45
C GLY A 213 7.46 -41.26 -26.03
N GLU A 214 6.14 -41.44 -26.12
CA GLU A 214 5.56 -42.64 -26.74
C GLU A 214 5.86 -42.70 -28.26
N LEU A 215 5.69 -41.58 -28.98
CA LEU A 215 6.00 -41.48 -30.40
C LEU A 215 7.50 -41.66 -30.69
N GLU A 216 8.36 -41.19 -29.80
CA GLU A 216 9.81 -41.39 -29.90
C GLU A 216 10.17 -42.87 -29.75
N SER A 217 9.58 -43.57 -28.78
CA SER A 217 9.75 -45.02 -28.64
C SER A 217 9.22 -45.80 -29.86
N GLN A 218 8.05 -45.41 -30.40
CA GLN A 218 7.48 -46.03 -31.60
C GLN A 218 8.33 -45.77 -32.85
N LEU A 219 8.91 -44.57 -32.96
CA LEU A 219 9.81 -44.20 -34.05
C LEU A 219 11.10 -45.03 -34.01
N GLU A 220 11.72 -45.18 -32.85
CA GLU A 220 12.94 -45.98 -32.70
C GLU A 220 12.68 -47.47 -33.00
N ALA A 221 11.55 -48.02 -32.55
CA ALA A 221 11.13 -49.37 -32.93
C ALA A 221 10.95 -49.51 -34.45
N ALA A 222 10.26 -48.57 -35.10
CA ALA A 222 10.05 -48.60 -36.55
C ALA A 222 11.35 -48.41 -37.35
N ARG A 223 12.31 -47.62 -36.85
CA ARG A 223 13.65 -47.46 -37.44
C ARG A 223 14.45 -48.76 -37.37
N LEU A 224 14.38 -49.46 -36.24
CA LEU A 224 15.01 -50.76 -36.08
C LEU A 224 14.40 -51.80 -37.05
N GLU A 225 13.06 -51.87 -37.12
CA GLU A 225 12.34 -52.72 -38.09
C GLU A 225 12.76 -52.43 -39.53
N LEU A 226 12.85 -51.13 -39.90
CA LEU A 226 13.27 -50.71 -41.23
C LEU A 226 14.70 -51.16 -41.54
N ASN A 227 15.64 -50.96 -40.62
CA ASN A 227 17.04 -51.33 -40.82
C ASN A 227 17.20 -52.86 -40.98
N GLN A 228 16.46 -53.64 -40.20
CA GLN A 228 16.41 -55.10 -40.36
C GLN A 228 15.86 -55.49 -41.73
N ALA A 229 14.76 -54.89 -42.17
CA ALA A 229 14.17 -55.16 -43.48
C ALA A 229 15.10 -54.75 -44.64
N GLU A 230 15.82 -53.63 -44.52
CA GLU A 230 16.81 -53.19 -45.49
C GLU A 230 17.98 -54.17 -45.59
N THR A 231 18.46 -54.68 -44.44
CA THR A 231 19.51 -55.70 -44.39
C THR A 231 19.06 -56.99 -45.11
N VAL A 232 17.83 -57.44 -44.85
CA VAL A 232 17.26 -58.62 -45.52
C VAL A 232 17.12 -58.40 -47.02
N ARG A 233 16.58 -57.25 -47.45
CA ARG A 233 16.46 -56.88 -48.87
C ARG A 233 17.82 -56.88 -49.56
N ASP A 234 18.84 -56.30 -48.93
CA ASP A 234 20.17 -56.17 -49.53
C ASP A 234 20.88 -57.51 -49.65
N GLU A 235 20.69 -58.41 -48.67
CA GLU A 235 21.17 -59.78 -48.76
C GLU A 235 20.44 -60.57 -49.86
N LEU A 236 19.11 -60.46 -49.96
CA LEU A 236 18.34 -61.10 -51.05
C LEU A 236 18.73 -60.57 -52.44
N ARG A 237 18.98 -59.27 -52.57
CA ARG A 237 19.50 -58.68 -53.81
C ARG A 237 20.89 -59.20 -54.17
N ARG A 238 21.77 -59.37 -53.17
CA ARG A 238 23.11 -59.94 -53.36
C ARG A 238 23.01 -61.38 -53.85
N GLN A 239 22.16 -62.20 -53.23
CA GLN A 239 21.94 -63.59 -53.65
C GLN A 239 21.34 -63.66 -55.06
N LEU A 240 20.37 -62.80 -55.39
CA LEU A 240 19.78 -62.72 -56.73
C LEU A 240 20.84 -62.34 -57.79
N ALA A 241 21.78 -61.46 -57.46
CA ALA A 241 22.85 -61.05 -58.37
C ALA A 241 23.91 -62.13 -58.61
N LEU A 242 24.09 -63.06 -57.66
CA LEU A 242 25.02 -64.20 -57.79
C LEU A 242 24.41 -65.36 -58.59
N GLU A 243 23.09 -65.43 -58.69
CA GLU A 243 22.37 -66.55 -59.32
C GLU A 243 22.10 -66.27 -60.81
N PRO A 244 22.55 -67.12 -61.76
CA PRO A 244 22.34 -66.87 -63.18
C PRO A 244 20.85 -66.98 -63.58
N PRO A 245 20.35 -66.08 -64.44
CA PRO A 245 18.92 -66.02 -64.82
C PRO A 245 18.46 -67.22 -65.67
N THR A 246 19.40 -67.95 -66.26
CA THR A 246 19.17 -69.13 -67.09
C THR A 246 20.17 -70.22 -66.75
N LEU A 247 19.71 -71.48 -66.71
CA LEU A 247 20.57 -72.65 -66.53
C LEU A 247 20.91 -73.27 -67.89
N PRO A 248 22.16 -73.68 -68.15
CA PRO A 248 22.49 -74.50 -69.32
C PRO A 248 21.83 -75.88 -69.18
N ALA A 249 21.12 -76.34 -70.22
CA ALA A 249 20.35 -77.59 -70.23
C ALA A 249 21.18 -78.88 -70.02
N THR A 250 22.49 -78.76 -69.89
CA THR A 250 23.45 -79.88 -69.84
C THR A 250 23.44 -80.63 -68.49
N GLY A 251 22.81 -80.08 -67.44
CA GLY A 251 22.81 -80.64 -66.07
C GLY A 251 21.67 -81.60 -65.72
N MET A 252 20.68 -81.80 -66.59
CA MET A 252 19.51 -82.67 -66.32
C MET A 252 19.70 -84.12 -66.81
N MET A 253 20.92 -84.55 -67.11
CA MET A 253 21.19 -85.89 -67.69
C MET A 253 21.49 -87.00 -66.66
N PHE A 254 21.69 -86.69 -65.38
CA PHE A 254 22.08 -87.70 -64.38
C PHE A 254 21.17 -87.68 -63.14
N GLY A 255 19.93 -88.12 -63.36
CA GLY A 255 18.95 -88.33 -62.30
C GLY A 255 17.67 -88.92 -62.87
N SER A 256 17.63 -90.25 -62.99
CA SER A 256 16.44 -91.06 -63.35
C SER A 256 15.84 -90.80 -64.74
N ALA A 257 16.04 -91.76 -65.64
CA ALA A 257 15.26 -91.95 -66.86
C ALA A 257 13.77 -92.17 -66.50
N GLY A 258 13.02 -91.08 -66.46
CA GLY A 258 11.58 -91.05 -66.29
C GLY A 258 11.07 -89.70 -66.77
N GLY A 259 10.71 -89.64 -68.06
CA GLY A 259 10.07 -88.53 -68.77
C GLY A 259 10.18 -87.14 -68.15
N SER A 260 11.02 -86.29 -68.73
CA SER A 260 10.76 -84.84 -68.74
C SER A 260 9.49 -84.61 -69.57
N ALA A 261 8.34 -84.92 -68.97
CA ALA A 261 7.05 -84.55 -69.49
C ALA A 261 7.05 -83.02 -69.57
N PHE A 262 6.83 -82.51 -70.77
CA PHE A 262 6.52 -81.11 -71.01
C PHE A 262 5.57 -80.62 -69.90
N ARG A 263 6.04 -79.70 -69.05
CA ARG A 263 5.20 -79.11 -68.01
C ARG A 263 4.27 -78.12 -68.70
N SER A 264 3.03 -78.55 -68.84
CA SER A 264 1.97 -77.74 -69.41
C SER A 264 1.59 -76.64 -68.43
N GLN A 265 1.21 -75.46 -68.94
CA GLN A 265 0.61 -74.40 -68.12
C GLN A 265 -0.68 -74.85 -67.40
N TYR A 266 -1.26 -75.97 -67.83
CA TYR A 266 -2.42 -76.58 -67.19
C TYR A 266 -2.05 -77.47 -65.98
N ASP A 267 -0.78 -77.82 -65.77
CA ASP A 267 -0.36 -78.75 -64.70
C ASP A 267 -0.64 -78.20 -63.29
N ASP A 268 -0.34 -76.93 -63.01
CA ASP A 268 -0.62 -76.30 -61.72
C ASP A 268 -2.13 -76.16 -61.46
N ARG A 269 -2.90 -75.92 -62.53
CA ARG A 269 -4.37 -75.83 -62.45
C ARG A 269 -5.01 -77.20 -62.23
N ILE A 270 -4.46 -78.26 -62.83
CA ILE A 270 -4.89 -79.65 -62.58
C ILE A 270 -4.58 -80.04 -61.13
N ASN A 271 -3.39 -79.72 -60.61
CA ASN A 271 -3.02 -80.04 -59.23
C ASN A 271 -3.89 -79.32 -58.20
N THR A 272 -4.19 -78.04 -58.42
CA THR A 272 -5.12 -77.30 -57.54
C THR A 272 -6.55 -77.86 -57.59
N GLN A 273 -7.05 -78.27 -58.76
CA GLN A 273 -8.35 -78.94 -58.85
C GLN A 273 -8.34 -80.34 -58.24
N ARG A 274 -7.24 -81.08 -58.30
CA ARG A 274 -7.07 -82.37 -57.62
C ARG A 274 -7.13 -82.23 -56.10
N GLN A 275 -6.40 -81.28 -55.53
CA GLN A 275 -6.48 -80.98 -54.10
C GLN A 275 -7.90 -80.61 -53.66
N ARG A 276 -8.61 -79.84 -54.49
CA ARG A 276 -10.01 -79.48 -54.24
C ARG A 276 -10.95 -80.69 -54.35
N LEU A 277 -10.70 -81.60 -55.28
CA LEU A 277 -11.45 -82.86 -55.40
C LEU A 277 -11.25 -83.70 -54.14
N ASP A 278 -10.01 -83.84 -53.67
CA ASP A 278 -9.68 -84.61 -52.47
C ASP A 278 -10.36 -84.02 -51.23
N GLU A 279 -10.37 -82.69 -51.08
CA GLU A 279 -11.09 -82.00 -50.01
C GLU A 279 -12.61 -82.24 -50.09
N LEU A 280 -13.19 -82.20 -51.29
CA LEU A 280 -14.61 -82.44 -51.49
C LEU A 280 -14.96 -83.92 -51.24
N MET A 281 -14.10 -84.87 -51.60
CA MET A 281 -14.32 -86.30 -51.39
C MET A 281 -14.21 -86.73 -49.91
N LEU A 282 -13.56 -85.92 -49.06
CA LEU A 282 -13.59 -86.11 -47.59
C LEU A 282 -14.97 -85.78 -46.99
N ARG A 283 -15.80 -84.98 -47.67
CA ARG A 283 -17.07 -84.46 -47.15
C ARG A 283 -18.30 -84.90 -47.93
N TYR A 284 -18.13 -85.20 -49.22
CA TYR A 284 -19.20 -85.50 -50.15
C TYR A 284 -18.92 -86.83 -50.88
N THR A 285 -19.99 -87.56 -51.20
CA THR A 285 -19.91 -88.79 -52.00
C THR A 285 -19.70 -88.48 -53.49
N GLU A 286 -19.23 -89.46 -54.25
CA GLU A 286 -18.87 -89.28 -55.68
C GLU A 286 -20.01 -88.79 -56.58
N GLN A 287 -21.27 -88.90 -56.14
CA GLN A 287 -22.45 -88.45 -56.88
C GLN A 287 -22.82 -86.98 -56.62
N HIS A 288 -22.10 -86.27 -55.75
CA HIS A 288 -22.42 -84.88 -55.41
C HIS A 288 -22.20 -83.94 -56.61
N PRO A 289 -23.11 -82.98 -56.89
CA PRO A 289 -23.01 -82.08 -58.04
C PRO A 289 -21.68 -81.34 -58.14
N ASP A 290 -21.13 -80.92 -56.99
CA ASP A 290 -19.85 -80.18 -56.94
C ASP A 290 -18.63 -81.07 -57.23
N VAL A 291 -18.66 -82.33 -56.77
CA VAL A 291 -17.62 -83.32 -57.09
C VAL A 291 -17.67 -83.64 -58.58
N GLN A 292 -18.86 -83.78 -59.16
CA GLN A 292 -19.00 -83.95 -60.61
C GLN A 292 -18.59 -82.71 -61.40
N GLY A 293 -18.85 -81.51 -60.87
CA GLY A 293 -18.39 -80.25 -61.45
C GLY A 293 -16.87 -80.20 -61.54
N VAL A 294 -16.18 -80.48 -60.44
CA VAL A 294 -14.71 -80.52 -60.39
C VAL A 294 -14.16 -81.64 -61.28
N LYS A 295 -14.76 -82.85 -61.28
CA LYS A 295 -14.36 -83.94 -62.20
C LYS A 295 -14.49 -83.53 -63.68
N ARG A 296 -15.57 -82.85 -64.09
CA ARG A 296 -15.74 -82.35 -65.47
C ARG A 296 -14.68 -81.32 -65.84
N VAL A 297 -14.42 -80.36 -64.94
CA VAL A 297 -13.39 -79.33 -65.16
C VAL A 297 -12.00 -79.96 -65.26
N MET A 298 -11.71 -80.96 -64.43
CA MET A 298 -10.45 -81.69 -64.46
C MET A 298 -10.27 -82.46 -65.78
N GLN A 299 -11.31 -83.15 -66.26
CA GLN A 299 -11.29 -83.81 -67.57
C GLN A 299 -11.04 -82.80 -68.71
N GLN A 300 -11.67 -81.63 -68.65
CA GLN A 300 -11.47 -80.59 -69.66
C GLN A 300 -10.03 -80.05 -69.64
N LEU A 301 -9.45 -79.85 -68.46
CA LEU A 301 -8.04 -79.44 -68.32
C LEU A 301 -7.07 -80.54 -68.81
N GLU A 302 -7.37 -81.81 -68.55
CA GLU A 302 -6.58 -82.94 -69.06
C GLU A 302 -6.65 -83.07 -70.58
N GLN A 303 -7.80 -82.76 -71.19
CA GLN A 303 -7.94 -82.69 -72.66
C GLN A 303 -7.09 -81.56 -73.25
N LEU A 304 -7.20 -80.34 -72.71
CA LEU A 304 -6.40 -79.19 -73.16
C LEU A 304 -4.90 -79.46 -73.01
N ARG A 305 -4.49 -80.09 -71.92
CA ARG A 305 -3.11 -80.54 -71.72
C ARG A 305 -2.68 -81.54 -72.79
N ALA A 306 -3.53 -82.51 -73.11
CA ALA A 306 -3.23 -83.51 -74.14
C ALA A 306 -3.13 -82.89 -75.55
N GLU A 307 -3.95 -81.87 -75.86
CA GLU A 307 -3.87 -81.10 -77.10
C GLU A 307 -2.58 -80.29 -77.19
N GLU A 308 -2.18 -79.65 -76.09
CA GLU A 308 -0.92 -78.88 -76.02
C GLU A 308 0.30 -79.79 -76.18
N ILE A 309 0.31 -80.96 -75.52
CA ILE A 309 1.37 -81.96 -75.67
C ILE A 309 1.41 -82.48 -77.11
N LYS A 310 0.26 -82.73 -77.75
CA LYS A 310 0.20 -83.15 -79.17
C LYS A 310 0.75 -82.07 -80.11
N ALA A 311 0.30 -80.82 -79.94
CA ALA A 311 0.75 -79.69 -80.75
C ALA A 311 2.26 -79.44 -80.60
N GLU A 312 2.81 -79.66 -79.40
CA GLU A 312 4.24 -79.52 -79.15
C GLU A 312 5.05 -80.71 -79.70
N THR A 313 4.51 -81.93 -79.66
CA THR A 313 5.14 -83.09 -80.33
C THR A 313 5.16 -82.96 -81.86
N GLU A 314 4.14 -82.35 -82.45
CA GLU A 314 4.08 -82.06 -83.90
C GLU A 314 5.01 -80.90 -84.29
N ARG A 315 5.16 -79.87 -83.43
CA ARG A 315 6.19 -78.82 -83.58
C ARG A 315 7.61 -79.36 -83.45
N ALA A 316 7.85 -80.27 -82.50
CA ALA A 316 9.15 -80.90 -82.29
C ALA A 316 9.56 -81.84 -83.44
N ALA A 317 8.60 -82.43 -84.15
CA ALA A 317 8.85 -83.25 -85.35
C ALA A 317 9.17 -82.43 -86.62
N SER A 318 8.80 -81.14 -86.64
CA SER A 318 8.93 -80.25 -87.81
C SER A 318 10.12 -79.28 -87.72
N ALA A 319 10.76 -79.17 -86.54
CA ALA A 319 11.87 -78.25 -86.28
C ALA A 319 13.21 -79.01 -86.22
N GLY A 320 13.92 -79.01 -87.35
CA GLY A 320 15.32 -79.40 -87.43
C GLY A 320 16.20 -78.57 -86.49
N THR A 321 17.14 -79.25 -85.85
CA THR A 321 18.10 -78.82 -84.83
C THR A 321 18.80 -77.48 -85.08
N GLN A 322 18.69 -76.52 -84.12
CA GLN A 322 19.82 -75.81 -83.46
C GLN A 322 19.33 -74.71 -82.49
N GLY A 323 19.82 -74.76 -81.24
CA GLY A 323 19.71 -73.69 -80.23
C GLY A 323 19.47 -74.24 -78.81
N PRO A 324 20.37 -74.06 -77.82
CA PRO A 324 20.21 -74.64 -76.50
C PRO A 324 19.00 -74.00 -75.80
N GLY A 325 18.01 -74.82 -75.46
CA GLY A 325 16.89 -74.37 -74.63
C GLY A 325 17.41 -73.93 -73.27
N THR A 326 17.55 -72.62 -73.07
CA THR A 326 17.83 -72.04 -71.76
C THR A 326 16.52 -72.06 -70.97
N VAL A 327 16.45 -72.89 -69.94
CA VAL A 327 15.30 -72.91 -69.04
C VAL A 327 15.51 -71.79 -68.01
N SER A 328 14.46 -70.98 -67.77
CA SER A 328 14.50 -69.95 -66.73
C SER A 328 14.75 -70.62 -65.38
N ASN A 329 15.74 -70.12 -64.63
CA ASN A 329 16.08 -70.69 -63.34
C ASN A 329 14.92 -70.45 -62.35
N PRO A 330 14.21 -71.50 -61.86
CA PRO A 330 13.08 -71.33 -60.95
C PRO A 330 13.51 -70.69 -59.62
N VAL A 331 14.75 -70.92 -59.18
CA VAL A 331 15.34 -70.30 -57.98
C VAL A 331 15.49 -68.79 -58.17
N HIS A 332 15.92 -68.34 -59.35
CA HIS A 332 16.02 -66.92 -59.68
C HIS A 332 14.65 -66.23 -59.72
N GLN A 333 13.60 -66.91 -60.22
CA GLN A 333 12.22 -66.36 -60.19
C GLN A 333 11.69 -66.23 -58.76
N GLN A 334 11.94 -67.24 -57.91
CA GLN A 334 11.56 -67.21 -56.50
C GLN A 334 12.32 -66.14 -55.72
N LEU A 335 13.64 -65.98 -55.94
CA LEU A 335 14.42 -64.90 -55.32
C LEU A 335 13.92 -63.53 -55.77
N ARG A 336 13.61 -63.34 -57.06
CA ARG A 336 13.06 -62.07 -57.55
C ARG A 336 11.73 -61.71 -56.89
N ALA A 337 10.85 -62.70 -56.69
CA ALA A 337 9.61 -62.51 -55.95
C ALA A 337 9.90 -62.09 -54.49
N SER A 338 10.83 -62.77 -53.81
CA SER A 338 11.22 -62.44 -52.43
C SER A 338 11.88 -61.05 -52.29
N VAL A 339 12.69 -60.61 -53.27
CA VAL A 339 13.26 -59.26 -53.32
C VAL A 339 12.15 -58.22 -53.47
N THR A 340 11.18 -58.48 -54.35
CA THR A 340 10.04 -57.55 -54.55
C THR A 340 9.20 -57.44 -53.28
N GLU A 341 8.96 -58.55 -52.59
CA GLU A 341 8.29 -58.57 -51.29
C GLU A 341 9.08 -57.77 -50.23
N ALA A 342 10.39 -57.99 -50.14
CA ALA A 342 11.28 -57.23 -49.25
C ALA A 342 11.34 -55.73 -49.59
N GLU A 343 11.26 -55.35 -50.86
CA GLU A 343 11.18 -53.95 -51.28
C GLU A 343 9.86 -53.29 -50.85
N VAL A 344 8.75 -54.02 -50.95
CA VAL A 344 7.43 -53.55 -50.48
C VAL A 344 7.44 -53.37 -48.96
N THR A 345 8.00 -54.32 -48.21
CA THR A 345 8.10 -54.19 -46.74
C THR A 345 8.96 -52.99 -46.34
N VAL A 346 10.16 -52.83 -46.94
CA VAL A 346 11.01 -51.64 -46.73
C VAL A 346 10.26 -50.35 -47.05
N ALA A 347 9.57 -50.28 -48.20
CA ALA A 347 8.82 -49.09 -48.60
C ALA A 347 7.69 -48.75 -47.60
N SER A 348 7.00 -49.77 -47.07
CA SER A 348 5.96 -49.60 -46.06
C SER A 348 6.51 -49.11 -44.71
N LEU A 349 7.63 -49.69 -44.24
CA LEU A 349 8.29 -49.30 -43.00
C LEU A 349 8.89 -47.90 -43.11
N ALA A 350 9.48 -47.55 -44.26
CA ALA A 350 9.98 -46.20 -44.53
C ALA A 350 8.85 -45.15 -44.54
N ARG A 351 7.62 -45.53 -44.92
CA ARG A 351 6.44 -44.66 -44.78
C ARG A 351 6.05 -44.52 -43.30
N LYS A 352 6.03 -45.63 -42.55
CA LYS A 352 5.72 -45.65 -41.10
C LYS A 352 6.68 -44.77 -40.29
N VAL A 353 7.98 -44.87 -40.57
CA VAL A 353 9.02 -44.01 -39.96
C VAL A 353 8.76 -42.53 -40.25
N ARG A 354 8.44 -42.18 -41.50
CA ARG A 354 8.12 -40.78 -41.88
C ARG A 354 6.87 -40.25 -41.19
N ASP A 355 5.83 -41.06 -41.04
CA ASP A 355 4.61 -40.70 -40.30
C ASP A 355 4.91 -40.44 -38.81
N TYR A 356 5.64 -41.36 -38.16
CA TYR A 356 6.02 -41.16 -36.75
C TYR A 356 6.96 -39.97 -36.56
N GLN A 357 7.89 -39.71 -37.47
CA GLN A 357 8.71 -38.50 -37.45
C GLN A 357 7.88 -37.23 -37.54
N ALA A 358 6.90 -37.18 -38.44
CA ALA A 358 6.03 -36.01 -38.59
C ALA A 358 5.19 -35.77 -37.32
N ARG A 359 4.62 -36.82 -36.74
CA ARG A 359 3.83 -36.76 -35.50
C ARG A 359 4.68 -36.36 -34.29
N LEU A 360 5.90 -36.90 -34.18
CA LEU A 360 6.83 -36.55 -33.12
C LEU A 360 7.20 -35.07 -33.21
N ALA A 361 7.51 -34.57 -34.40
CA ALA A 361 7.84 -33.16 -34.61
C ALA A 361 6.66 -32.22 -34.30
N GLU A 362 5.42 -32.65 -34.52
CA GLU A 362 4.22 -31.92 -34.10
C GLU A 362 4.05 -31.94 -32.57
N ALA A 363 4.16 -33.11 -31.94
CA ALA A 363 4.06 -33.25 -30.49
C ALA A 363 5.15 -32.45 -29.75
N GLN A 364 6.39 -32.45 -30.25
CA GLN A 364 7.50 -31.67 -29.70
C GLN A 364 7.27 -30.16 -29.85
N ARG A 365 6.74 -29.69 -30.99
CA ARG A 365 6.36 -28.28 -31.16
C ARG A 365 5.29 -27.85 -30.15
N GLY A 366 4.27 -28.69 -29.94
CA GLY A 366 3.28 -28.48 -28.89
C GLY A 366 3.92 -28.42 -27.50
N ALA A 367 4.73 -29.42 -27.15
CA ALA A 367 5.41 -29.48 -25.85
C ALA A 367 6.31 -28.26 -25.56
N ASN A 368 6.97 -27.73 -26.58
CA ASN A 368 7.84 -26.55 -26.44
C ASN A 368 7.08 -25.22 -26.36
N ALA A 369 5.89 -25.11 -26.95
CA ALA A 369 5.07 -23.89 -26.91
C ALA A 369 4.27 -23.76 -25.60
N VAL A 370 3.93 -24.88 -24.96
CA VAL A 370 3.09 -24.91 -23.77
C VAL A 370 3.64 -24.09 -22.58
N PRO A 371 4.95 -24.10 -22.25
CA PRO A 371 5.48 -23.27 -21.17
C PRO A 371 5.22 -21.76 -21.35
N GLU A 372 5.29 -21.25 -22.57
CA GLU A 372 5.02 -19.84 -22.87
C GLU A 372 3.54 -19.51 -22.68
N VAL A 373 2.66 -20.38 -23.20
CA VAL A 373 1.19 -20.29 -23.02
C VAL A 373 0.83 -20.36 -21.54
N GLU A 374 1.49 -21.23 -20.77
CA GLU A 374 1.26 -21.33 -19.33
C GLU A 374 1.72 -20.08 -18.58
N ALA A 375 2.87 -19.51 -18.94
CA ALA A 375 3.34 -18.26 -18.33
C ALA A 375 2.35 -17.11 -18.58
N GLU A 376 1.83 -16.98 -19.81
CA GLU A 376 0.83 -15.97 -20.17
C GLU A 376 -0.51 -16.23 -19.46
N TYR A 377 -0.96 -17.48 -19.39
CA TYR A 377 -2.16 -17.89 -18.65
C TYR A 377 -2.06 -17.50 -17.17
N GLN A 378 -0.94 -17.82 -16.53
CA GLN A 378 -0.70 -17.49 -15.13
C GLN A 378 -0.62 -15.97 -14.90
N GLN A 379 -0.09 -15.22 -15.85
CA GLN A 379 -0.11 -13.75 -15.77
C GLN A 379 -1.53 -13.20 -15.84
N LEU A 380 -2.30 -13.62 -16.84
CA LEU A 380 -3.71 -13.22 -16.99
C LEU A 380 -4.54 -13.62 -15.76
N ASN A 381 -4.29 -14.80 -15.20
CA ASN A 381 -4.97 -15.25 -13.98
C ASN A 381 -4.58 -14.41 -12.76
N ARG A 382 -3.31 -14.04 -12.61
CA ARG A 382 -2.87 -13.10 -11.54
C ARG A 382 -3.55 -11.73 -11.69
N ASP A 383 -3.62 -11.19 -12.91
CA ASP A 383 -4.24 -9.90 -13.17
C ASP A 383 -5.75 -9.95 -12.86
N TYR A 384 -6.44 -11.02 -13.26
CA TYR A 384 -7.82 -11.29 -12.87
C TYR A 384 -8.00 -11.34 -11.35
N ASP A 385 -7.19 -12.15 -10.66
CA ASP A 385 -7.28 -12.33 -9.21
C ASP A 385 -7.02 -11.03 -8.44
N VAL A 386 -6.05 -10.22 -8.88
CA VAL A 386 -5.74 -8.92 -8.27
C VAL A 386 -6.91 -7.95 -8.45
N ASN A 387 -7.45 -7.84 -9.68
CA ASN A 387 -8.57 -6.95 -9.95
C ASN A 387 -9.83 -7.39 -9.19
N LYS A 388 -10.11 -8.69 -9.14
CA LYS A 388 -11.24 -9.26 -8.40
C LYS A 388 -11.13 -8.97 -6.90
N ARG A 389 -9.98 -9.26 -6.28
CA ARG A 389 -9.75 -8.99 -4.85
C ARG A 389 -9.90 -7.51 -4.51
N ASN A 390 -9.36 -6.63 -5.34
CA ASN A 390 -9.47 -5.18 -5.13
C ASN A 390 -10.93 -4.71 -5.28
N TYR A 391 -11.65 -5.21 -6.28
CA TYR A 391 -13.07 -4.93 -6.46
C TYR A 391 -13.92 -5.40 -5.26
N GLU A 392 -13.74 -6.65 -4.81
CA GLU A 392 -14.42 -7.21 -3.64
C GLU A 392 -14.10 -6.43 -2.36
N LEU A 393 -12.83 -6.04 -2.17
CA LEU A 393 -12.41 -5.23 -1.03
C LEU A 393 -13.08 -3.85 -1.03
N LEU A 394 -13.15 -3.19 -2.19
CA LEU A 394 -13.82 -1.89 -2.32
C LEU A 394 -15.33 -2.01 -2.09
N LEU A 395 -15.95 -3.09 -2.58
CA LEU A 395 -17.37 -3.38 -2.35
C LEU A 395 -17.65 -3.58 -0.85
N ALA A 396 -16.83 -4.37 -0.16
CA ALA A 396 -16.94 -4.56 1.29
C ALA A 396 -16.74 -3.25 2.06
N ARG A 397 -15.82 -2.38 1.63
CA ARG A 397 -15.63 -1.04 2.21
C ARG A 397 -16.86 -0.16 1.98
N ARG A 398 -17.47 -0.17 0.79
CA ARG A 398 -18.71 0.56 0.51
C ARG A 398 -19.84 0.12 1.44
N GLU A 399 -20.01 -1.19 1.61
CA GLU A 399 -21.03 -1.74 2.51
C GLU A 399 -20.81 -1.28 3.96
N SER A 400 -19.57 -1.36 4.45
CA SER A 400 -19.23 -0.89 5.80
C SER A 400 -19.44 0.62 5.97
N ALA A 401 -19.21 1.43 4.93
CA ALA A 401 -19.45 2.87 4.93
C ALA A 401 -20.96 3.18 4.96
N GLN A 402 -21.77 2.40 4.23
CA GLN A 402 -23.22 2.52 4.24
C GLN A 402 -23.78 2.18 5.62
N MET A 403 -23.38 1.04 6.21
CA MET A 403 -23.80 0.65 7.56
C MET A 403 -23.39 1.69 8.61
N SER A 404 -22.22 2.31 8.46
CA SER A 404 -21.77 3.39 9.35
C SER A 404 -22.65 4.64 9.22
N THR A 405 -23.07 4.98 8.00
CA THR A 405 -23.96 6.12 7.73
C THR A 405 -25.34 5.88 8.33
N ASP A 406 -25.86 4.65 8.23
CA ASP A 406 -27.15 4.26 8.79
C ASP A 406 -27.14 4.29 10.34
N ILE A 407 -26.02 3.91 10.98
CA ILE A 407 -25.82 4.03 12.43
C ILE A 407 -25.77 5.50 12.86
N GLU A 408 -25.06 6.36 12.12
CA GLU A 408 -25.03 7.80 12.40
C GLU A 408 -26.40 8.46 12.22
N ALA A 409 -27.15 8.07 11.18
CA ALA A 409 -28.51 8.56 10.93
C ALA A 409 -29.52 8.09 12.00
N SER A 410 -29.32 6.91 12.57
CA SER A 410 -30.15 6.35 13.65
C SER A 410 -29.80 6.89 15.04
N GLY A 411 -28.88 7.88 15.14
CA GLY A 411 -28.48 8.51 16.40
C GLY A 411 -27.50 7.71 17.27
N GLY A 412 -26.94 6.62 16.74
CA GLY A 412 -26.01 5.74 17.47
C GLY A 412 -24.52 6.03 17.25
N GLY A 413 -24.17 6.96 16.35
CA GLY A 413 -22.79 7.38 16.12
C GLY A 413 -22.29 8.29 17.22
N ALA A 414 -21.07 8.03 17.72
CA ALA A 414 -20.39 8.75 18.81
C ALA A 414 -20.78 10.24 18.87
N GLU A 415 -21.71 10.54 19.77
CA GLU A 415 -22.26 11.88 19.95
C GLU A 415 -21.11 12.78 20.44
N PHE A 416 -20.81 13.86 19.73
CA PHE A 416 -19.83 14.85 20.15
C PHE A 416 -20.28 15.44 21.49
N ARG A 417 -19.73 14.91 22.58
CA ARG A 417 -20.11 15.34 23.91
C ARG A 417 -19.36 16.61 24.25
N VAL A 418 -20.08 17.73 24.27
CA VAL A 418 -19.61 18.94 24.96
C VAL A 418 -19.28 18.51 26.39
N VAL A 419 -17.99 18.55 26.74
CA VAL A 419 -17.53 18.06 28.05
C VAL A 419 -17.90 19.07 29.12
N ASP A 420 -17.56 20.34 28.88
CA ASP A 420 -17.93 21.44 29.78
C ASP A 420 -18.51 22.61 28.98
N PRO A 421 -19.77 23.03 29.25
CA PRO A 421 -20.34 24.25 28.69
C PRO A 421 -19.55 25.48 29.17
N PRO A 422 -19.65 26.63 28.49
CA PRO A 422 -18.92 27.82 28.85
C PRO A 422 -19.27 28.28 30.27
N ARG A 423 -18.24 28.29 31.11
CA ARG A 423 -18.29 28.80 32.49
C ARG A 423 -17.36 30.00 32.60
N VAL A 424 -17.80 30.99 33.36
CA VAL A 424 -16.98 32.16 33.69
C VAL A 424 -16.26 31.88 35.01
N ALA A 425 -14.98 32.22 35.07
CA ALA A 425 -14.25 32.18 36.32
C ALA A 425 -14.95 33.11 37.35
N PRO A 426 -15.22 32.63 38.58
CA PRO A 426 -15.91 33.45 39.59
C PRO A 426 -15.06 34.66 40.00
N LYS A 427 -13.74 34.58 39.83
CA LYS A 427 -12.80 35.67 40.11
C LYS A 427 -12.26 36.27 38.80
N PRO A 428 -11.99 37.58 38.76
CA PRO A 428 -11.32 38.20 37.63
C PRO A 428 -9.92 37.60 37.49
N VAL A 429 -9.54 37.27 36.26
CA VAL A 429 -8.24 36.66 35.94
C VAL A 429 -7.16 37.73 35.80
N TRP A 430 -7.57 38.96 35.49
CA TRP A 430 -6.68 40.11 35.42
C TRP A 430 -7.45 41.37 35.86
N PRO A 431 -6.81 42.33 36.56
CA PRO A 431 -5.44 42.33 37.06
C PRO A 431 -5.32 41.60 38.40
N ASN A 432 -4.20 40.89 38.61
CA ASN A 432 -3.85 40.35 39.93
C ASN A 432 -3.42 41.49 40.86
N ARG A 433 -4.40 42.21 41.43
CA ARG A 433 -4.19 43.39 42.31
C ARG A 433 -3.16 43.17 43.42
N PRO A 434 -3.12 42.06 44.18
CA PRO A 434 -2.10 41.88 45.21
C PRO A 434 -0.68 41.76 44.62
N LEU A 435 -0.53 41.08 43.48
CA LEU A 435 0.76 40.95 42.79
C LEU A 435 1.25 42.31 42.25
N LEU A 436 0.35 43.08 41.64
CA LEU A 436 0.69 44.42 41.13
C LEU A 436 1.03 45.38 42.27
N LEU A 437 0.29 45.36 43.38
CA LEU A 437 0.62 46.16 44.56
C LEU A 437 1.97 45.77 45.17
N ALA A 438 2.34 44.48 45.14
CA ALA A 438 3.65 44.02 45.60
C ALA A 438 4.76 44.53 44.69
N ALA A 439 4.54 44.51 43.37
CA ALA A 439 5.46 45.13 42.42
C ALA A 439 5.59 46.64 42.64
N VAL A 440 4.47 47.36 42.87
CA VAL A 440 4.47 48.80 43.19
C VAL A 440 5.25 49.08 44.48
N LEU A 441 5.11 48.26 45.52
CA LEU A 441 5.83 48.41 46.78
C LEU A 441 7.35 48.26 46.59
N VAL A 442 7.78 47.27 45.81
CA VAL A 442 9.22 47.07 45.52
C VAL A 442 9.76 48.24 44.69
N LEU A 443 9.01 48.66 43.67
CA LEU A 443 9.39 49.78 42.80
C LEU A 443 9.46 51.10 43.58
N SER A 444 8.52 51.36 44.49
CA SER A 444 8.49 52.59 45.29
C SER A 444 9.63 52.64 46.32
N LEU A 445 9.96 51.51 46.95
CA LEU A 445 11.10 51.41 47.86
C LEU A 445 12.43 51.59 47.11
N GLY A 446 12.56 50.95 45.95
CA GLY A 446 13.73 51.09 45.07
C GLY A 446 13.90 52.53 44.59
N ALA A 447 12.82 53.17 44.14
CA ALA A 447 12.84 54.57 43.72
C ALA A 447 13.21 55.51 44.88
N GLY A 448 12.68 55.28 46.08
CA GLY A 448 13.04 56.10 47.24
C GLY A 448 14.48 55.92 47.71
N ALA A 449 15.01 54.70 47.69
CA ALA A 449 16.42 54.46 47.91
C ALA A 449 17.29 55.16 46.85
N GLY A 450 16.87 55.10 45.58
CA GLY A 450 17.52 55.80 44.46
C GLY A 450 17.53 57.32 44.63
N VAL A 451 16.43 57.93 45.07
CA VAL A 451 16.37 59.38 45.33
C VAL A 451 17.24 59.77 46.53
N ALA A 452 17.24 58.98 47.61
CA ALA A 452 18.11 59.22 48.74
C ALA A 452 19.60 59.12 48.35
N PHE A 453 19.95 58.15 47.50
CA PHE A 453 21.29 58.00 46.93
C PHE A 453 21.67 59.16 46.01
N LEU A 454 20.79 59.54 45.08
CA LEU A 454 21.04 60.65 44.16
C LEU A 454 21.21 61.97 44.92
N ARG A 455 20.43 62.17 45.98
CA ARG A 455 20.53 63.37 46.83
C ARG A 455 21.84 63.40 47.62
N ASP A 456 22.33 62.25 48.07
CA ASP A 456 23.66 62.13 48.67
C ASP A 456 24.76 62.46 47.65
N GLN A 457 24.64 62.02 46.41
CA GLN A 457 25.62 62.35 45.36
C GLN A 457 25.65 63.86 45.03
N LEU A 458 24.50 64.54 45.09
CA LEU A 458 24.39 65.99 44.84
C LEU A 458 24.85 66.84 46.03
N ARG A 459 24.75 66.30 47.26
CA ARG A 459 25.19 66.97 48.50
C ARG A 459 25.92 65.96 49.39
N PRO A 460 27.15 65.55 49.03
CA PRO A 460 27.86 64.52 49.77
C PRO A 460 28.17 64.99 51.19
N THR A 461 27.85 64.14 52.16
CA THR A 461 28.23 64.37 53.56
C THR A 461 29.48 63.55 53.87
N PHE A 462 30.54 64.19 54.35
CA PHE A 462 31.81 63.52 54.64
C PHE A 462 31.80 62.91 56.04
N PHE A 463 31.91 61.57 56.13
CA PHE A 463 31.92 60.82 57.40
C PHE A 463 33.32 60.37 57.85
N ASP A 464 34.33 60.54 57.00
CA ASP A 464 35.70 60.16 57.29
C ASP A 464 36.64 61.33 56.95
N LEU A 465 37.59 61.57 57.85
CA LEU A 465 38.63 62.58 57.72
C LEU A 465 39.49 62.29 56.49
N ARG A 466 39.74 61.02 56.18
CA ARG A 466 40.53 60.63 55.00
C ARG A 466 39.85 61.05 53.70
N THR A 467 38.54 60.80 53.59
CA THR A 467 37.74 61.16 52.42
C THR A 467 37.62 62.69 52.28
N LEU A 468 37.45 63.40 53.41
CA LEU A 468 37.43 64.86 53.40
C LEU A 468 38.78 65.44 52.93
N ARG A 469 39.92 64.91 53.39
CA ARG A 469 41.26 65.32 52.93
C ARG A 469 41.45 65.05 51.44
N GLN A 470 41.02 63.89 50.95
CA GLN A 470 41.13 63.52 49.53
C GLN A 470 40.31 64.45 48.62
N VAL A 471 39.09 64.82 49.04
CA VAL A 471 38.21 65.67 48.22
C VAL A 471 38.54 67.16 48.33
N SER A 472 38.93 67.63 49.52
CA SER A 472 39.25 69.05 49.75
C SER A 472 40.68 69.43 49.38
N GLY A 473 41.60 68.48 49.27
CA GLY A 473 43.03 68.72 49.00
C GLY A 473 43.78 69.44 50.12
N MET A 474 43.13 69.71 51.27
CA MET A 474 43.70 70.50 52.37
C MET A 474 44.20 69.62 53.53
N PRO A 475 45.31 70.00 54.20
CA PRO A 475 45.80 69.29 55.37
C PRO A 475 44.87 69.49 56.58
N ILE A 476 44.25 68.40 57.04
CA ILE A 476 43.44 68.38 58.27
C ILE A 476 44.37 68.50 59.49
N LEU A 477 44.23 69.57 60.26
CA LEU A 477 45.05 69.91 61.44
C LEU A 477 44.67 69.14 62.71
N GLY A 478 43.43 68.63 62.79
CA GLY A 478 42.93 67.87 63.93
C GLY A 478 41.45 67.55 63.77
N ALA A 479 40.95 66.59 64.55
CA ALA A 479 39.53 66.24 64.61
C ALA A 479 39.07 66.31 66.06
N VAL A 480 37.93 66.94 66.29
CA VAL A 480 37.29 66.96 67.60
C VAL A 480 36.07 66.06 67.54
N THR A 481 35.96 65.11 68.47
CA THR A 481 34.79 64.27 68.59
C THR A 481 33.63 65.10 69.16
N LEU A 482 32.48 65.05 68.51
CA LEU A 482 31.26 65.66 69.05
C LEU A 482 30.87 64.91 70.34
N VAL A 483 30.96 65.59 71.49
CA VAL A 483 30.43 65.08 72.76
C VAL A 483 28.93 65.30 72.76
N THR A 484 28.16 64.21 72.69
CA THR A 484 26.70 64.28 72.63
C THR A 484 26.09 64.39 74.03
N ASP A 485 25.25 65.39 74.24
CA ASP A 485 24.46 65.55 75.47
C ASP A 485 23.29 64.54 75.52
N ALA A 486 22.81 64.17 76.70
CA ALA A 486 21.71 63.24 76.92
C ALA A 486 20.45 63.63 76.10
N LYS A 487 20.18 64.93 75.96
CA LYS A 487 19.08 65.46 75.12
C LYS A 487 19.27 65.16 73.62
N THR A 488 20.50 65.31 73.11
CA THR A 488 20.81 65.03 71.69
C THR A 488 20.75 63.53 71.37
N ASN A 489 21.23 62.69 72.29
CA ASN A 489 21.10 61.23 72.18
C ASN A 489 19.63 60.78 72.24
N ALA A 490 18.81 61.38 73.11
CA ALA A 490 17.38 61.12 73.16
C ALA A 490 16.66 61.55 71.86
N ALA A 491 17.02 62.70 71.28
CA ALA A 491 16.47 63.17 70.01
C ALA A 491 16.84 62.26 68.83
N ALA A 492 18.10 61.80 68.77
CA ALA A 492 18.54 60.84 67.75
C ALA A 492 17.79 59.50 67.86
N ARG A 493 17.59 58.99 69.09
CA ARG A 493 16.78 57.79 69.36
C ARG A 493 15.33 57.99 68.93
N ARG A 494 14.71 59.12 69.28
CA ARG A 494 13.34 59.45 68.84
C ARG A 494 13.22 59.54 67.32
N GLY A 495 14.20 60.15 66.63
CA GLY A 495 14.22 60.23 65.17
C GLY A 495 14.40 58.87 64.50
N LEU A 496 15.19 57.97 65.10
CA LEU A 496 15.30 56.58 64.65
C LEU A 496 13.97 55.83 64.82
N ILE A 497 13.37 55.92 66.00
CA ILE A 497 12.07 55.30 66.32
C ILE A 497 10.99 55.82 65.37
N ALA A 498 10.93 57.14 65.15
CA ALA A 498 9.99 57.77 64.23
C ALA A 498 10.17 57.25 62.80
N PHE A 499 11.41 57.18 62.30
CA PHE A 499 11.68 56.64 60.96
C PHE A 499 11.29 55.17 60.85
N SER A 500 11.68 54.33 61.81
CA SER A 500 11.30 52.91 61.81
C SER A 500 9.79 52.74 61.90
N ALA A 501 9.10 53.55 62.70
CA ALA A 501 7.64 53.51 62.82
C ALA A 501 6.96 53.94 61.51
N SER A 502 7.44 55.00 60.86
CA SER A 502 6.91 55.45 59.56
C SER A 502 7.16 54.43 58.45
N ALA A 503 8.35 53.82 58.38
CA ALA A 503 8.67 52.79 57.41
C ALA A 503 7.83 51.52 57.62
N LEU A 504 7.70 51.07 58.87
CA LEU A 504 6.84 49.94 59.23
C LEU A 504 5.36 50.23 58.97
N SER A 505 4.90 51.47 59.24
CA SER A 505 3.54 51.89 58.95
C SER A 505 3.25 51.90 57.44
N TYR A 506 4.19 52.37 56.63
CA TYR A 506 4.06 52.35 55.17
C TYR A 506 3.95 50.92 54.61
N ILE A 507 4.86 50.03 55.02
CA ILE A 507 4.83 48.61 54.61
C ILE A 507 3.56 47.94 55.15
N GLY A 508 3.21 48.19 56.41
CA GLY A 508 2.01 47.66 57.06
C GLY A 508 0.73 48.09 56.36
N LEU A 509 0.64 49.35 55.91
CA LEU A 509 -0.50 49.85 55.14
C LEU A 509 -0.62 49.15 53.78
N PHE A 510 0.49 48.96 53.06
CA PHE A 510 0.49 48.19 51.82
C PHE A 510 0.03 46.75 52.02
N LEU A 511 0.54 46.08 53.06
CA LEU A 511 0.14 44.71 53.40
C LEU A 511 -1.32 44.64 53.82
N ALA A 512 -1.82 45.60 54.61
CA ALA A 512 -3.23 45.67 55.01
C ALA A 512 -4.16 45.88 53.81
N VAL A 513 -3.77 46.73 52.86
CA VAL A 513 -4.53 46.92 51.61
C VAL A 513 -4.50 45.66 50.75
N MET A 514 -3.37 44.97 50.65
CA MET A 514 -3.27 43.70 49.92
C MET A 514 -4.15 42.61 50.55
N THR A 515 -4.11 42.44 51.88
CA THR A 515 -4.90 41.42 52.57
C THR A 515 -6.39 41.75 52.47
N TRP A 516 -6.77 43.02 52.63
CA TRP A 516 -8.15 43.47 52.46
C TRP A 516 -8.68 43.21 51.05
N LEU A 517 -7.91 43.52 50.00
CA LEU A 517 -8.29 43.24 48.61
C LEU A 517 -8.38 41.74 48.33
N SER A 518 -7.46 40.95 48.89
CA SER A 518 -7.50 39.49 48.77
C SER A 518 -8.74 38.90 49.44
N LEU A 519 -9.09 39.38 50.64
CA LEU A 519 -10.29 38.96 51.38
C LEU A 519 -11.58 39.40 50.69
N ARG A 520 -11.65 40.63 50.18
CA ARG A 520 -12.80 41.12 49.41
C ARG A 520 -13.02 40.27 48.15
N SER A 521 -11.94 39.87 47.48
CA SER A 521 -12.00 38.95 46.33
C SER A 521 -12.39 37.50 46.68
N LEU A 522 -12.48 37.14 47.96
CA LEU A 522 -12.95 35.83 48.44
C LEU A 522 -14.44 35.84 48.78
N THR A 523 -15.02 37.01 49.08
CA THR A 523 -16.41 37.18 49.56
C THR A 523 -17.43 37.60 48.51
N THR A 524 -16.97 38.00 47.32
CA THR A 524 -17.78 38.31 46.13
C THR A 524 -17.39 37.36 45.02
#